data_AF-A0A494RDT5-F1
#
_entry.id   AF-A0A494RDT5-F1
#
_cell.length_a   1.000
_cell.length_b   1.000
_cell.length_c   1.000
_cell.angle_alpha   90.00
_cell.angle_beta   90.00
_cell.angle_gamma   90.00
#
_symmetry.space_group_name_H-M   'P 1'
#
loop_
_entity.id
_entity.type
_entity.pdbx_description
1 polymer ?
#
loop_
_entity_poly.entity_id
_entity_poly.type
_entity_poly.pdbx_seq_one_letter_code
_entity_poly.pdbx_strand_id
1 'polypeptide(L)'
;MRQCYLILLSMFASLPATALTFQTRLENIEWKVEGDKFECRLIQPITDFGSGAFVRRAGEQAVFRLNTYNGMLGEGSAKLLAAAAPWQPGRGDIDLGSVRIGRGQVLFNSSQAQAANLFRGLIEGRSPLVRHYSREGNVSEVRLLPARFRQAYGDYEACTAKLLPKNFEQVRQSQIGFPGGGTELDAQARASLQVMVDYLKADPGVNHVILDGYSDNQGNRLTNRELSRRRALAVMEYFKQNGLQESQITVRFHGEQYPLAANTSRANRAKNRRVSVRLERLPVPEKAAPSVGVSNPAAIS
;
A
#
# COMPACT_ATOMS: atom_id res chain seq x y z
N MET A 1 60.28 -43.39 -39.42
CA MET A 1 58.87 -43.01 -39.62
C MET A 1 58.05 -43.48 -38.43
N ARG A 2 57.15 -42.61 -37.94
CA ARG A 2 56.00 -42.82 -37.02
C ARG A 2 56.04 -42.07 -35.68
N GLN A 3 55.53 -40.84 -35.76
CA GLN A 3 54.64 -40.13 -34.83
C GLN A 3 54.68 -40.51 -33.33
N CYS A 4 55.30 -39.65 -32.53
CA CYS A 4 54.93 -39.47 -31.12
C CYS A 4 53.65 -38.60 -31.06
N TYR A 5 52.58 -39.15 -30.50
CA TYR A 5 51.39 -38.38 -30.15
C TYR A 5 51.66 -37.61 -28.85
N LEU A 6 51.75 -36.28 -28.95
CA LEU A 6 51.72 -35.37 -27.81
C LEU A 6 50.28 -35.32 -27.26
N ILE A 7 50.08 -35.95 -26.09
CA ILE A 7 48.87 -35.80 -25.30
C ILE A 7 48.92 -34.40 -24.67
N LEU A 8 48.15 -33.48 -25.25
CA LEU A 8 47.96 -32.14 -24.73
C LEU A 8 47.00 -32.22 -23.52
N LEU A 9 47.56 -32.26 -22.31
CA LEU A 9 46.79 -32.16 -21.07
C LEU A 9 46.23 -30.74 -20.96
N SER A 10 44.98 -30.51 -21.35
CA SER A 10 44.29 -29.25 -21.12
C SER A 10 43.94 -29.13 -19.63
N MET A 11 44.79 -28.45 -18.86
CA MET A 11 44.39 -27.93 -17.56
C MET A 11 43.32 -26.85 -17.77
N PHE A 12 42.06 -27.24 -17.61
CA PHE A 12 40.97 -26.29 -17.39
C PHE A 12 41.19 -25.64 -16.03
N ALA A 13 41.75 -24.43 -16.01
CA ALA A 13 41.74 -23.57 -14.84
C ALA A 13 40.28 -23.16 -14.58
N SER A 14 39.61 -23.86 -13.67
CA SER A 14 38.30 -23.47 -13.17
C SER A 14 38.45 -22.18 -12.36
N LEU A 15 38.01 -21.05 -12.91
CA LEU A 15 37.88 -19.81 -12.15
C LEU A 15 36.88 -20.05 -11.00
N PRO A 16 37.19 -19.65 -9.76
CA PRO A 16 36.25 -19.78 -8.66
C PRO A 16 35.06 -18.85 -8.90
N ALA A 17 33.86 -19.43 -9.01
CA ALA A 17 32.64 -18.65 -8.98
C ALA A 17 32.42 -18.15 -7.54
N THR A 18 32.47 -16.84 -7.32
CA THR A 18 32.15 -16.25 -6.02
C THR A 18 30.63 -16.23 -5.86
N ALA A 19 30.13 -17.02 -4.91
CA ALA A 19 28.73 -17.00 -4.50
C ALA A 19 28.62 -16.23 -3.18
N LEU A 20 28.00 -15.05 -3.20
CA LEU A 20 27.76 -14.28 -1.98
C LEU A 20 26.40 -14.66 -1.41
N THR A 21 26.36 -15.07 -0.14
CA THR A 21 25.09 -15.39 0.54
C THR A 21 24.91 -14.46 1.73
N PHE A 22 23.80 -13.72 1.73
CA PHE A 22 23.36 -12.89 2.83
C PHE A 22 22.30 -13.63 3.64
N GLN A 23 22.64 -13.98 4.88
CA GLN A 23 21.76 -14.69 5.79
C GLN A 23 22.11 -14.33 7.24
N THR A 24 21.09 -14.04 8.05
CA THR A 24 21.26 -13.84 9.49
C THR A 24 21.62 -15.16 10.17
N ARG A 25 22.55 -15.11 11.13
CA ARG A 25 22.92 -16.28 11.94
C ARG A 25 21.75 -16.75 12.79
N LEU A 26 21.63 -18.07 13.01
CA LEU A 26 20.44 -18.69 13.62
C LEU A 26 20.09 -18.11 14.99
N GLU A 27 21.10 -17.80 15.79
CA GLU A 27 21.03 -17.21 17.13
C GLU A 27 20.50 -15.77 17.14
N ASN A 28 20.68 -15.02 16.04
CA ASN A 28 20.33 -13.61 15.91
C ASN A 28 19.04 -13.39 15.10
N ILE A 29 18.36 -14.47 14.70
CA ILE A 29 17.12 -14.34 13.94
C ILE A 29 16.03 -13.77 14.84
N GLU A 30 15.43 -12.71 14.34
CA GLU A 30 14.22 -12.11 14.90
C GLU A 30 13.24 -11.77 13.78
N TRP A 31 11.97 -11.76 14.14
CA TRP A 31 10.89 -11.23 13.31
C TRP A 31 10.21 -10.12 14.12
N LYS A 32 10.11 -8.94 13.53
CA LYS A 32 9.50 -7.76 14.14
C LYS A 32 8.19 -7.44 13.44
N VAL A 33 7.20 -7.05 14.23
CA VAL A 33 5.94 -6.53 13.71
C VAL A 33 5.87 -5.05 14.00
N GLU A 34 5.70 -4.26 12.96
CA GLU A 34 5.54 -2.82 13.03
C GLU A 34 4.33 -2.42 12.21
N GLY A 35 3.55 -1.47 12.68
CA GLY A 35 2.42 -1.00 11.89
C GLY A 35 1.45 -0.12 12.64
N ASP A 36 0.49 0.37 11.88
CA ASP A 36 -0.61 1.21 12.31
C ASP A 36 -1.90 0.80 11.57
N LYS A 37 -2.89 1.70 11.55
CA LYS A 37 -4.17 1.46 10.88
C LYS A 37 -4.07 1.49 9.34
N PHE A 38 -2.95 1.94 8.78
CA PHE A 38 -2.71 2.08 7.34
C PHE A 38 -1.79 1.01 6.77
N GLU A 39 -0.82 0.52 7.55
CA GLU A 39 0.12 -0.49 7.09
C GLU A 39 0.61 -1.36 8.24
N CYS A 40 0.68 -2.68 8.01
CA CYS A 40 1.34 -3.65 8.88
C CYS A 40 2.50 -4.30 8.15
N ARG A 41 3.62 -4.43 8.84
CA ARG A 41 4.87 -5.01 8.33
C ARG A 41 5.34 -6.11 9.26
N LEU A 42 5.62 -7.29 8.69
CA LEU A 42 6.32 -8.37 9.36
C LEU A 42 7.73 -8.45 8.78
N ILE A 43 8.72 -8.05 9.56
CA ILE A 43 10.08 -7.71 9.10
C ILE A 43 11.07 -8.71 9.68
N GLN A 44 11.96 -9.23 8.84
CA GLN A 44 13.18 -9.91 9.27
C GLN A 44 14.40 -9.10 8.82
N PRO A 45 15.20 -8.57 9.77
CA PRO A 45 16.51 -8.01 9.47
C PRO A 45 17.46 -9.08 8.91
N ILE A 46 18.24 -8.70 7.92
CA ILE A 46 19.23 -9.54 7.25
C ILE A 46 20.60 -8.92 7.49
N THR A 47 21.45 -9.62 8.25
CA THR A 47 22.80 -9.15 8.63
C THR A 47 23.58 -8.72 7.40
N ASP A 48 24.23 -7.54 7.50
CA ASP A 48 25.06 -6.91 6.47
C ASP A 48 24.37 -6.61 5.13
N PHE A 49 23.04 -6.75 5.05
CA PHE A 49 22.31 -6.58 3.80
C PHE A 49 21.21 -5.52 3.89
N GLY A 50 20.28 -5.68 4.84
CA GLY A 50 19.03 -4.92 4.87
C GLY A 50 17.92 -5.67 5.61
N SER A 51 16.74 -5.77 4.99
CA SER A 51 15.61 -6.51 5.56
C SER A 51 14.69 -7.07 4.48
N GLY A 52 14.07 -8.21 4.76
CA GLY A 52 12.90 -8.66 4.01
C GLY A 52 11.64 -8.48 4.85
N ALA A 53 10.56 -8.01 4.25
CA ALA A 53 9.34 -7.71 4.96
C ALA A 53 8.10 -8.14 4.19
N PHE A 54 7.11 -8.70 4.88
CA PHE A 54 5.74 -8.80 4.36
C PHE A 54 4.98 -7.55 4.75
N VAL A 55 4.60 -6.78 3.74
CA VAL A 55 3.94 -5.49 3.92
C VAL A 55 2.51 -5.60 3.43
N ARG A 56 1.55 -5.30 4.31
CA ARG A 56 0.13 -5.22 3.97
C ARG A 56 -0.40 -3.84 4.31
N ARG A 57 -0.87 -3.14 3.28
CA ARG A 57 -1.55 -1.85 3.42
C ARG A 57 -3.05 -2.04 3.61
N ALA A 58 -3.69 -1.05 4.21
CA ALA A 58 -5.14 -0.96 4.29
C ALA A 58 -5.77 -1.14 2.89
N GLY A 59 -6.80 -1.98 2.79
CA GLY A 59 -7.48 -2.26 1.51
C GLY A 59 -6.66 -3.03 0.45
N GLU A 60 -5.49 -3.56 0.82
CA GLU A 60 -4.61 -4.31 -0.09
C GLU A 60 -4.24 -5.69 0.48
N GLN A 61 -3.76 -6.58 -0.40
CA GLN A 61 -3.14 -7.84 0.02
C GLN A 61 -1.65 -7.65 0.30
N ALA A 62 -1.08 -8.56 1.08
CA ALA A 62 0.33 -8.50 1.43
C ALA A 62 1.24 -8.67 0.20
N VAL A 63 2.35 -7.93 0.19
CA VAL A 63 3.46 -8.09 -0.76
C VAL A 63 4.75 -8.36 0.01
N PHE A 64 5.68 -9.10 -0.60
CA PHE A 64 7.03 -9.24 -0.07
C PHE A 64 7.90 -8.08 -0.60
N ARG A 65 8.55 -7.37 0.31
CA ARG A 65 9.44 -6.26 0.04
C ARG A 65 10.85 -6.61 0.49
N LEU A 66 11.82 -6.49 -0.41
CA LEU A 66 13.23 -6.59 -0.05
C LEU A 66 13.86 -5.19 0.01
N ASN A 67 14.47 -4.87 1.14
CA ASN A 67 15.19 -3.63 1.35
C ASN A 67 16.69 -3.90 1.51
N THR A 68 17.52 -2.93 1.14
CA THR A 68 18.96 -2.95 1.32
C THR A 68 19.45 -1.66 1.98
N TYR A 69 20.54 -1.75 2.75
CA TYR A 69 21.21 -0.58 3.30
C TYR A 69 22.10 0.10 2.25
N ASN A 70 22.88 -0.68 1.50
CA ASN A 70 24.00 -0.17 0.70
C ASN A 70 23.96 -0.56 -0.79
N GLY A 71 22.83 -1.05 -1.32
CA GLY A 71 22.72 -1.37 -2.75
C GLY A 71 23.62 -2.53 -3.20
N MET A 72 23.94 -3.46 -2.29
CA MET A 72 24.88 -4.57 -2.53
C MET A 72 24.43 -5.53 -3.66
N LEU A 73 23.12 -5.60 -3.93
CA LEU A 73 22.61 -6.28 -5.11
C LEU A 73 22.59 -5.28 -6.27
N GLY A 74 23.33 -5.60 -7.33
CA GLY A 74 23.30 -4.83 -8.58
C GLY A 74 21.91 -4.84 -9.22
N GLU A 75 21.68 -3.90 -10.14
CA GLU A 75 20.45 -3.87 -10.94
C GLU A 75 20.33 -5.09 -11.84
N GLY A 76 19.11 -5.58 -12.04
CA GLY A 76 18.87 -6.66 -12.98
C GLY A 76 17.62 -7.46 -12.66
N SER A 77 17.69 -8.75 -12.97
CA SER A 77 16.64 -9.71 -12.62
C SER A 77 17.13 -10.66 -11.53
N ALA A 78 16.23 -11.09 -10.67
CA ALA A 78 16.48 -12.12 -9.68
C ALA A 78 15.35 -13.14 -9.70
N LYS A 79 15.64 -14.36 -9.28
CA LYS A 79 14.66 -15.40 -9.03
C LYS A 79 14.18 -15.32 -7.59
N LEU A 80 12.86 -15.39 -7.41
CA LEU A 80 12.24 -15.45 -6.10
C LEU A 80 11.83 -16.89 -5.83
N LEU A 81 12.32 -17.46 -4.74
CA LEU A 81 12.19 -18.88 -4.44
C LEU A 81 11.63 -19.08 -3.03
N ALA A 82 10.82 -20.12 -2.84
CA ALA A 82 10.57 -20.70 -1.52
C ALA A 82 11.51 -21.90 -1.35
N ALA A 83 12.72 -21.62 -0.88
CA ALA A 83 13.82 -22.57 -0.81
C ALA A 83 13.58 -23.64 0.26
N ALA A 84 13.91 -24.88 -0.06
CA ALA A 84 13.90 -25.94 0.93
C ALA A 84 15.08 -25.76 1.92
N ALA A 85 14.93 -26.34 3.11
CA ALA A 85 16.04 -26.40 4.03
C ALA A 85 17.16 -27.30 3.47
N PRO A 86 18.44 -26.87 3.46
CA PRO A 86 19.53 -27.65 2.85
C PRO A 86 19.69 -29.07 3.41
N TRP A 87 19.28 -29.30 4.65
CA TRP A 87 19.36 -30.58 5.35
C TRP A 87 18.18 -31.53 5.09
N GLN A 88 17.18 -31.13 4.29
CA GLN A 88 16.03 -31.98 3.94
C GLN A 88 16.22 -32.62 2.56
N PRO A 89 16.72 -33.87 2.48
CA PRO A 89 16.87 -34.54 1.20
C PRO A 89 15.51 -34.72 0.49
N GLY A 90 15.51 -34.59 -0.84
CA GLY A 90 14.32 -34.82 -1.68
C GLY A 90 13.32 -33.65 -1.77
N ARG A 91 13.50 -32.56 -1.00
CA ARG A 91 12.72 -31.32 -1.16
C ARG A 91 13.52 -30.30 -1.96
N GLY A 92 13.04 -29.98 -3.16
CA GLY A 92 13.61 -28.90 -3.99
C GLY A 92 13.05 -27.51 -3.66
N ASP A 93 13.74 -26.48 -4.14
CA ASP A 93 13.27 -25.10 -4.16
C ASP A 93 12.00 -24.97 -5.02
N ILE A 94 11.05 -24.15 -4.59
CA ILE A 94 9.89 -23.80 -5.40
C ILE A 94 10.17 -22.45 -6.08
N ASP A 95 10.23 -22.44 -7.41
CA ASP A 95 10.40 -21.20 -8.20
C ASP A 95 9.07 -20.42 -8.25
N LEU A 96 9.08 -19.19 -7.75
CA LEU A 96 7.94 -18.27 -7.74
C LEU A 96 8.02 -17.24 -8.88
N GLY A 97 9.01 -17.37 -9.76
CA GLY A 97 9.23 -16.52 -10.92
C GLY A 97 10.34 -15.49 -10.73
N SER A 98 10.45 -14.60 -11.72
CA SER A 98 11.46 -13.56 -11.74
C SER A 98 10.93 -12.23 -11.18
N VAL A 99 11.79 -11.49 -10.50
CA VAL A 99 11.54 -10.12 -10.03
C VAL A 99 12.62 -9.20 -10.59
N ARG A 100 12.27 -7.93 -10.79
CA ARG A 100 13.21 -6.90 -11.22
C ARG A 100 13.80 -6.19 -10.00
N ILE A 101 15.12 -6.15 -9.91
CA ILE A 101 15.86 -5.42 -8.88
C ILE A 101 16.03 -3.97 -9.34
N GLY A 102 15.41 -3.06 -8.61
CA GLY A 102 15.48 -1.62 -8.83
C GLY A 102 16.64 -0.94 -8.12
N ARG A 103 16.70 0.38 -8.23
CA ARG A 103 17.66 1.25 -7.54
C ARG A 103 17.06 1.80 -6.25
N GLY A 104 17.91 1.98 -5.25
CA GLY A 104 17.54 2.60 -3.97
C GLY A 104 17.39 1.58 -2.85
N GLN A 105 16.82 2.03 -1.72
CA GLN A 105 16.69 1.21 -0.52
C GLN A 105 15.67 0.08 -0.68
N VAL A 106 14.59 0.29 -1.44
CA VAL A 106 13.62 -0.76 -1.76
C VAL A 106 14.03 -1.39 -3.09
N LEU A 107 14.53 -2.63 -3.04
CA LEU A 107 14.99 -3.33 -4.23
C LEU A 107 13.84 -3.80 -5.10
N PHE A 108 12.80 -4.39 -4.50
CA PHE A 108 11.59 -4.78 -5.22
C PHE A 108 10.42 -5.00 -4.25
N ASN A 109 9.20 -4.96 -4.82
CA ASN A 109 8.00 -5.54 -4.21
C ASN A 109 7.54 -6.71 -5.09
N SER A 110 7.20 -7.84 -4.49
CA SER A 110 6.66 -9.00 -5.19
C SER A 110 5.20 -8.77 -5.61
N SER A 111 4.67 -9.68 -6.44
CA SER A 111 3.22 -9.79 -6.59
C SER A 111 2.57 -10.33 -5.30
N GLN A 112 1.25 -10.17 -5.18
CA GLN A 112 0.46 -10.69 -4.07
C GLN A 112 0.49 -12.23 -4.03
N ALA A 113 0.41 -12.88 -5.20
CA ALA A 113 0.49 -14.33 -5.31
C ALA A 113 1.87 -14.87 -4.89
N GLN A 114 2.96 -14.20 -5.30
CA GLN A 114 4.31 -14.55 -4.87
C GLN A 114 4.47 -14.41 -3.34
N ALA A 115 3.99 -13.31 -2.77
CA ALA A 115 4.02 -13.09 -1.33
C ALA A 115 3.26 -14.17 -0.57
N ALA A 116 2.04 -14.51 -1.01
CA ALA A 116 1.23 -15.56 -0.39
C ALA A 116 1.93 -16.94 -0.41
N ASN A 117 2.63 -17.26 -1.50
CA ASN A 117 3.39 -18.51 -1.61
C ASN A 117 4.64 -18.51 -0.72
N LEU A 118 5.36 -17.39 -0.62
CA LEU A 118 6.46 -17.24 0.35
C LEU A 118 5.97 -17.38 1.79
N PHE A 119 4.81 -16.78 2.08
CA PHE A 119 4.17 -16.82 3.38
C PHE A 119 3.84 -18.27 3.80
N ARG A 120 3.19 -19.01 2.89
CA ARG A 120 2.91 -20.44 3.07
C ARG A 120 4.20 -21.25 3.25
N GLY A 121 5.21 -20.95 2.43
CA GLY A 121 6.53 -21.55 2.52
C GLY A 121 7.13 -21.41 3.93
N LEU A 122 7.10 -20.21 4.51
CA LEU A 122 7.61 -19.97 5.86
C LEU A 122 6.88 -20.80 6.94
N ILE A 123 5.57 -20.97 6.82
CA ILE A 123 4.78 -21.82 7.73
C ILE A 123 5.23 -23.29 7.62
N GLU A 124 5.50 -23.73 6.41
CA GLU A 124 6.01 -25.08 6.06
C GLU A 124 7.51 -25.27 6.34
N GLY A 125 8.21 -24.23 6.82
CA GLY A 125 9.64 -24.27 7.13
C GLY A 125 10.57 -24.03 5.93
N ARG A 126 10.04 -23.52 4.81
CA ARG A 126 10.82 -23.05 3.66
C ARG A 126 11.30 -21.61 3.87
N SER A 127 12.42 -21.29 3.25
CA SER A 127 13.05 -19.97 3.32
C SER A 127 12.71 -19.13 2.08
N PRO A 128 12.21 -17.89 2.24
CA PRO A 128 12.24 -16.92 1.14
C PRO A 128 13.68 -16.69 0.72
N LEU A 129 13.95 -16.89 -0.56
CA LEU A 129 15.27 -16.78 -1.15
C LEU A 129 15.19 -15.93 -2.42
N VAL A 130 16.05 -14.92 -2.49
CA VAL A 130 16.25 -14.12 -3.70
C VAL A 130 17.60 -14.49 -4.28
N ARG A 131 17.60 -15.07 -5.48
CA ARG A 131 18.81 -15.44 -6.20
C ARG A 131 19.02 -14.48 -7.37
N HIS A 132 20.04 -13.66 -7.28
CA HIS A 132 20.43 -12.68 -8.30
C HIS A 132 21.64 -13.16 -9.06
N TYR A 133 21.63 -12.94 -10.37
CA TYR A 133 22.75 -13.23 -11.26
C TYR A 133 23.30 -11.92 -11.79
N SER A 134 24.57 -11.63 -11.47
CA SER A 134 25.32 -10.51 -12.04
C SER A 134 25.57 -10.76 -13.53
N ARG A 135 25.77 -9.68 -14.29
CA ARG A 135 26.24 -9.74 -15.69
C ARG A 135 27.58 -10.47 -15.84
N GLU A 136 28.39 -10.46 -14.79
CA GLU A 136 29.70 -11.11 -14.73
C GLU A 136 29.62 -12.60 -14.36
N GLY A 137 28.40 -13.14 -14.19
CA GLY A 137 28.18 -14.55 -13.82
C GLY A 137 28.22 -14.84 -12.32
N ASN A 138 28.53 -13.84 -11.49
CA ASN A 138 28.50 -13.98 -10.03
C ASN A 138 27.07 -14.20 -9.53
N VAL A 139 26.90 -15.09 -8.55
CA VAL A 139 25.60 -15.40 -7.95
C VAL A 139 25.53 -14.78 -6.56
N SER A 140 24.49 -14.00 -6.31
CA SER A 140 24.21 -13.44 -4.99
C SER A 140 22.88 -13.96 -4.48
N GLU A 141 22.88 -14.56 -3.30
CA GLU A 141 21.70 -15.07 -2.63
C GLU A 141 21.37 -14.24 -1.38
N VAL A 142 20.11 -13.87 -1.22
CA VAL A 142 19.60 -13.24 0.00
C VAL A 142 18.52 -14.14 0.58
N ARG A 143 18.77 -14.68 1.77
CA ARG A 143 17.93 -15.70 2.40
C ARG A 143 17.32 -15.19 3.71
N LEU A 144 16.01 -15.33 3.80
CA LEU A 144 15.26 -15.22 5.04
C LEU A 144 15.05 -16.59 5.67
N LEU A 145 14.96 -16.64 6.99
CA LEU A 145 14.86 -17.88 7.75
C LEU A 145 13.52 -18.00 8.50
N PRO A 146 12.90 -19.20 8.50
CA PRO A 146 11.59 -19.43 9.13
C PRO A 146 11.64 -19.48 10.67
N ALA A 147 12.83 -19.47 11.27
CA ALA A 147 12.96 -19.50 12.72
C ALA A 147 12.22 -18.31 13.36
N ARG A 148 11.49 -18.58 14.45
CA ARG A 148 10.65 -17.61 15.19
C ARG A 148 9.52 -16.93 14.38
N PHE A 149 9.31 -17.32 13.12
CA PHE A 149 8.27 -16.73 12.27
C PHE A 149 6.86 -16.94 12.82
N ARG A 150 6.53 -18.15 13.30
CA ARG A 150 5.16 -18.48 13.76
C ARG A 150 4.69 -17.60 14.91
N GLN A 151 5.59 -17.21 15.81
CA GLN A 151 5.25 -16.33 16.93
C GLN A 151 4.92 -14.92 16.41
N ALA A 152 5.83 -14.32 15.63
CA ALA A 152 5.61 -13.01 15.05
C ALA A 152 4.44 -12.97 14.05
N TYR A 153 4.08 -14.12 13.47
CA TYR A 153 2.92 -14.23 12.60
C TYR A 153 1.60 -13.96 13.34
N GLY A 154 1.44 -14.46 14.56
CA GLY A 154 0.26 -14.16 15.37
C GLY A 154 0.11 -12.66 15.65
N ASP A 155 1.22 -11.99 15.98
CA ASP A 155 1.26 -10.55 16.18
C ASP A 155 0.94 -9.78 14.89
N TYR A 156 1.42 -10.28 13.75
CA TYR A 156 1.12 -9.73 12.44
C TYR A 156 -0.36 -9.87 12.09
N GLU A 157 -0.99 -11.02 12.34
CA GLU A 157 -2.44 -11.20 12.13
C GLU A 157 -3.23 -10.20 12.99
N ALA A 158 -2.86 -10.05 14.26
CA ALA A 158 -3.46 -9.08 15.17
C ALA A 158 -3.27 -7.62 14.70
N CYS A 159 -2.14 -7.30 14.08
CA CYS A 159 -1.94 -6.00 13.41
C CYS A 159 -2.89 -5.86 12.22
N THR A 160 -2.91 -6.84 11.31
CA THR A 160 -3.70 -6.75 10.07
C THR A 160 -5.21 -6.68 10.32
N ALA A 161 -5.69 -7.24 11.42
CA ALA A 161 -7.09 -7.12 11.84
C ALA A 161 -7.51 -5.68 12.20
N LYS A 162 -6.54 -4.80 12.51
CA LYS A 162 -6.77 -3.38 12.84
C LYS A 162 -6.61 -2.45 11.65
N LEU A 163 -6.24 -2.98 10.49
CA LEU A 163 -6.10 -2.17 9.26
C LEU A 163 -7.46 -1.65 8.82
N LEU A 164 -7.45 -0.44 8.27
CA LEU A 164 -8.62 0.10 7.60
C LEU A 164 -8.99 -0.77 6.39
N PRO A 165 -10.29 -0.89 6.07
CA PRO A 165 -10.75 -1.71 4.96
C PRO A 165 -10.36 -1.15 3.60
N LYS A 166 -9.96 0.14 3.53
CA LYS A 166 -9.58 0.84 2.29
C LYS A 166 -8.41 1.78 2.52
N ASN A 167 -7.56 1.94 1.50
CA ASN A 167 -6.52 2.97 1.49
C ASN A 167 -7.07 4.34 1.05
N PHE A 168 -6.23 5.38 1.12
CA PHE A 168 -6.59 6.74 0.71
C PHE A 168 -7.15 6.79 -0.71
N GLU A 169 -6.45 6.23 -1.71
CA GLU A 169 -6.87 6.32 -3.11
C GLU A 169 -8.24 5.69 -3.36
N GLN A 170 -8.57 4.62 -2.63
CA GLN A 170 -9.87 3.95 -2.69
C GLN A 170 -11.00 4.71 -1.99
N VAL A 171 -10.71 5.56 -0.98
CA VAL A 171 -11.72 6.38 -0.29
C VAL A 171 -11.77 7.82 -0.79
N ARG A 172 -10.72 8.28 -1.48
CA ARG A 172 -10.54 9.68 -1.91
C ARG A 172 -11.72 10.19 -2.71
N GLN A 173 -12.32 9.33 -3.53
CA GLN A 173 -13.51 9.66 -4.31
C GLN A 173 -14.55 8.56 -4.20
N SER A 174 -15.78 8.95 -3.85
CA SER A 174 -16.90 8.03 -3.73
C SER A 174 -18.17 8.64 -4.28
N GLN A 175 -19.06 7.80 -4.81
CA GLN A 175 -20.37 8.21 -5.31
C GLN A 175 -21.45 7.67 -4.37
N ILE A 176 -22.20 8.56 -3.76
CA ILE A 176 -23.32 8.23 -2.86
C ILE A 176 -24.61 8.33 -3.65
N GLY A 177 -25.27 7.19 -3.88
CA GLY A 177 -26.47 7.10 -4.71
C GLY A 177 -27.77 7.42 -3.94
N PHE A 178 -28.76 7.95 -4.66
CA PHE A 178 -30.13 8.18 -4.19
C PHE A 178 -31.13 7.49 -5.14
N PRO A 179 -31.16 6.14 -5.15
CA PRO A 179 -31.94 5.38 -6.12
C PRO A 179 -33.44 5.60 -5.99
N GLY A 180 -33.95 5.95 -4.79
CA GLY A 180 -35.36 6.25 -4.56
C GLY A 180 -35.84 7.60 -5.08
N GLY A 181 -34.95 8.49 -5.54
CA GLY A 181 -35.34 9.84 -5.96
C GLY A 181 -35.42 10.86 -4.83
N GLY A 182 -35.50 10.41 -3.58
CA GLY A 182 -35.52 11.27 -2.40
C GLY A 182 -34.17 11.86 -2.03
N THR A 183 -34.08 12.30 -0.78
CA THR A 183 -32.91 12.93 -0.15
C THR A 183 -32.39 12.13 1.04
N GLU A 184 -32.99 10.98 1.32
CA GLU A 184 -32.61 10.13 2.44
C GLU A 184 -31.43 9.23 2.08
N LEU A 185 -30.53 9.03 3.05
CA LEU A 185 -29.40 8.12 2.94
C LEU A 185 -29.85 6.71 3.32
N ASP A 186 -29.80 5.80 2.35
CA ASP A 186 -30.03 4.38 2.59
C ASP A 186 -28.87 3.72 3.36
N ALA A 187 -29.05 2.45 3.73
CA ALA A 187 -28.05 1.71 4.50
C ALA A 187 -26.70 1.57 3.77
N GLN A 188 -26.71 1.43 2.44
CA GLN A 188 -25.50 1.29 1.64
C GLN A 188 -24.72 2.61 1.56
N ALA A 189 -25.44 3.73 1.39
CA ALA A 189 -24.91 5.07 1.45
C ALA A 189 -24.26 5.36 2.81
N ARG A 190 -24.96 5.05 3.91
CA ARG A 190 -24.43 5.23 5.28
C ARG A 190 -23.19 4.37 5.52
N ALA A 191 -23.20 3.10 5.11
CA ALA A 191 -22.02 2.23 5.24
C ALA A 191 -20.81 2.78 4.46
N SER A 192 -21.04 3.31 3.24
CA SER A 192 -19.98 3.92 2.42
C SER A 192 -19.43 5.20 3.06
N LEU A 193 -20.31 6.05 3.60
CA LEU A 193 -19.93 7.26 4.32
C LEU A 193 -19.19 6.94 5.63
N GLN A 194 -19.59 5.87 6.33
CA GLN A 194 -18.93 5.43 7.56
C GLN A 194 -17.46 5.08 7.31
N VAL A 195 -17.16 4.35 6.22
CA VAL A 195 -15.76 4.05 5.86
C VAL A 195 -14.94 5.32 5.64
N MET A 196 -15.53 6.37 5.04
CA MET A 196 -14.84 7.66 4.88
C MET A 196 -14.65 8.37 6.22
N VAL A 197 -15.65 8.36 7.10
CA VAL A 197 -15.56 8.92 8.47
C VAL A 197 -14.45 8.23 9.25
N ASP A 198 -14.39 6.90 9.22
CA ASP A 198 -13.37 6.12 9.93
C ASP A 198 -11.97 6.45 9.40
N TYR A 199 -11.83 6.63 8.08
CA TYR A 199 -10.59 7.08 7.46
C TYR A 199 -10.21 8.50 7.91
N LEU A 200 -11.13 9.46 7.86
CA LEU A 200 -10.91 10.85 8.28
C LEU A 200 -10.49 10.96 9.75
N LYS A 201 -11.04 10.10 10.62
CA LYS A 201 -10.65 10.02 12.02
C LYS A 201 -9.25 9.41 12.22
N ALA A 202 -8.83 8.52 11.31
CA ALA A 202 -7.53 7.88 11.37
C ALA A 202 -6.39 8.73 10.79
N ASP A 203 -6.67 9.55 9.76
CA ASP A 203 -5.70 10.41 9.07
C ASP A 203 -6.09 11.90 9.19
N PRO A 204 -5.63 12.62 10.23
CA PRO A 204 -5.87 14.05 10.37
C PRO A 204 -5.28 14.92 9.23
N GLY A 205 -4.38 14.36 8.42
CA GLY A 205 -3.84 15.04 7.24
C GLY A 205 -4.89 15.20 6.13
N VAL A 206 -5.93 14.36 6.11
CA VAL A 206 -7.10 14.53 5.25
C VAL A 206 -8.13 15.35 6.01
N ASN A 207 -8.17 16.64 5.69
CA ASN A 207 -8.86 17.64 6.50
C ASN A 207 -9.95 18.41 5.74
N HIS A 208 -10.21 18.06 4.47
CA HIS A 208 -11.23 18.72 3.67
C HIS A 208 -12.09 17.72 2.89
N VAL A 209 -13.40 17.99 2.83
CA VAL A 209 -14.40 17.17 2.13
C VAL A 209 -15.17 18.05 1.15
N ILE A 210 -15.23 17.63 -0.10
CA ILE A 210 -16.00 18.31 -1.15
C ILE A 210 -17.18 17.43 -1.53
N LEU A 211 -18.36 18.02 -1.49
CA LEU A 211 -19.64 17.39 -1.81
C LEU A 211 -20.22 18.05 -3.05
N ASP A 212 -20.31 17.31 -4.16
CA ASP A 212 -20.98 17.76 -5.38
C ASP A 212 -22.30 16.98 -5.56
N GLY A 213 -23.43 17.65 -5.38
CA GLY A 213 -24.76 17.07 -5.54
C GLY A 213 -25.28 17.13 -6.97
N TYR A 214 -25.95 16.05 -7.41
CA TYR A 214 -26.55 15.93 -8.75
C TYR A 214 -27.98 15.37 -8.68
N SER A 215 -28.76 15.67 -9.73
CA SER A 215 -30.07 15.08 -10.00
C SER A 215 -30.11 14.36 -11.35
N ASP A 216 -31.21 13.66 -11.61
CA ASP A 216 -31.55 13.27 -12.97
C ASP A 216 -32.25 14.44 -13.69
N ASN A 217 -32.73 14.19 -14.91
CA ASN A 217 -33.45 15.17 -15.72
C ASN A 217 -34.97 15.20 -15.47
N GLN A 218 -35.45 14.62 -14.37
CA GLN A 218 -36.88 14.54 -14.09
C GLN A 218 -37.32 15.79 -13.32
N GLY A 219 -38.07 16.66 -13.98
CA GLY A 219 -38.55 17.91 -13.40
C GLY A 219 -37.91 19.13 -14.06
N ASN A 220 -38.21 20.31 -13.53
CA ASN A 220 -37.62 21.55 -14.03
C ASN A 220 -36.26 21.83 -13.37
N ARG A 221 -35.49 22.72 -14.01
CA ARG A 221 -34.14 23.10 -13.59
C ARG A 221 -34.05 23.58 -12.13
N LEU A 222 -35.04 24.32 -11.63
CA LEU A 222 -35.04 24.83 -10.25
C LEU A 222 -35.28 23.71 -9.24
N THR A 223 -36.24 22.83 -9.50
CA THR A 223 -36.52 21.64 -8.68
C THR A 223 -35.31 20.71 -8.64
N ASN A 224 -34.66 20.49 -9.78
CA ASN A 224 -33.47 19.65 -9.88
C ASN A 224 -32.27 20.24 -9.13
N ARG A 225 -32.07 21.56 -9.23
CA ARG A 225 -31.06 22.28 -8.45
C ARG A 225 -31.31 22.15 -6.95
N GLU A 226 -32.54 22.32 -6.50
CA GLU A 226 -32.91 22.17 -5.08
C GLU A 226 -32.75 20.73 -4.59
N LEU A 227 -33.17 19.73 -5.36
CA LEU A 227 -32.97 18.31 -5.01
C LEU A 227 -31.49 17.96 -4.87
N SER A 228 -30.65 18.42 -5.81
CA SER A 228 -29.22 18.21 -5.76
C SER A 228 -28.58 18.86 -4.52
N ARG A 229 -29.03 20.07 -4.14
CA ARG A 229 -28.63 20.75 -2.91
C ARG A 229 -29.02 19.95 -1.67
N ARG A 230 -30.28 19.52 -1.56
CA ARG A 230 -30.77 18.77 -0.38
C ARG A 230 -30.04 17.45 -0.18
N ARG A 231 -29.72 16.73 -1.26
CA ARG A 231 -28.91 15.50 -1.17
C ARG A 231 -27.50 15.79 -0.66
N ALA A 232 -26.84 16.84 -1.16
CA ALA A 232 -25.51 17.20 -0.70
C ALA A 232 -25.54 17.64 0.78
N LEU A 233 -26.58 18.36 1.21
CA LEU A 233 -26.79 18.72 2.61
C LEU A 233 -27.05 17.50 3.51
N ALA A 234 -27.80 16.50 3.04
CA ALA A 234 -27.99 15.26 3.78
C ALA A 234 -26.68 14.52 4.04
N VAL A 235 -25.76 14.51 3.07
CA VAL A 235 -24.41 13.96 3.23
C VAL A 235 -23.55 14.81 4.17
N MET A 236 -23.60 16.14 4.03
CA MET A 236 -22.91 17.07 4.94
C MET A 236 -23.34 16.85 6.39
N GLU A 237 -24.65 16.73 6.64
CA GLU A 237 -25.19 16.52 7.97
C GLU A 237 -24.74 15.18 8.56
N TYR A 238 -24.66 14.12 7.73
CA TYR A 238 -24.08 12.85 8.16
C TYR A 238 -22.63 13.01 8.64
N PHE A 239 -21.81 13.76 7.91
CA PHE A 239 -20.42 14.02 8.31
C PHE A 239 -20.33 14.85 9.60
N LYS A 240 -21.18 15.87 9.74
CA LYS A 240 -21.24 16.72 10.95
C LYS A 240 -21.61 15.92 12.19
N GLN A 241 -22.64 15.06 12.09
CA GLN A 241 -23.04 14.16 13.18
C GLN A 241 -21.92 13.19 13.60
N ASN A 242 -20.97 12.93 12.71
CA ASN A 242 -19.82 12.08 12.95
C ASN A 242 -18.55 12.84 13.40
N GLY A 243 -18.67 14.15 13.65
CA GLY A 243 -17.62 14.98 14.26
C GLY A 243 -16.83 15.86 13.30
N LEU A 244 -17.20 15.93 12.01
CA LEU A 244 -16.56 16.89 11.09
C LEU A 244 -17.10 18.30 11.31
N GLN A 245 -16.20 19.28 11.27
CA GLN A 245 -16.60 20.68 11.34
C GLN A 245 -17.13 21.14 9.98
N GLU A 246 -18.10 22.06 10.00
CA GLU A 246 -18.68 22.62 8.77
C GLU A 246 -17.65 23.36 7.92
N SER A 247 -16.65 23.98 8.54
CA SER A 247 -15.51 24.63 7.87
C SER A 247 -14.66 23.67 7.04
N GLN A 248 -14.72 22.37 7.31
CA GLN A 248 -14.00 21.34 6.58
C GLN A 248 -14.77 20.82 5.37
N ILE A 249 -16.02 21.25 5.17
CA ILE A 249 -16.92 20.71 4.16
C ILE A 249 -17.30 21.79 3.15
N THR A 250 -16.95 21.58 1.89
CA THR A 250 -17.42 22.42 0.77
C THR A 250 -18.60 21.74 0.08
N VAL A 251 -19.75 22.42 0.04
CA VAL A 251 -20.96 21.92 -0.62
C VAL A 251 -21.20 22.65 -1.94
N ARG A 252 -21.35 21.87 -3.01
CA ARG A 252 -21.68 22.31 -4.36
C ARG A 252 -22.85 21.49 -4.90
N PHE A 253 -23.62 22.07 -5.79
CA PHE A 253 -24.81 21.43 -6.33
C PHE A 253 -25.08 21.92 -7.75
N HIS A 254 -25.32 20.95 -8.65
CA HIS A 254 -25.30 21.18 -10.10
C HIS A 254 -26.65 20.88 -10.76
N GLY A 255 -27.65 20.44 -10.01
CA GLY A 255 -28.91 19.95 -10.57
C GLY A 255 -28.67 18.80 -11.53
N GLU A 256 -29.31 18.84 -12.70
CA GLU A 256 -29.23 17.82 -13.74
C GLU A 256 -27.98 17.92 -14.64
N GLN A 257 -27.10 18.90 -14.38
CA GLN A 257 -25.88 19.10 -15.14
C GLN A 257 -24.87 17.96 -14.88
N TYR A 258 -24.04 17.66 -15.86
CA TYR A 258 -22.99 16.62 -15.78
C TYR A 258 -23.53 15.21 -15.44
N PRO A 259 -24.43 14.65 -16.27
CA PRO A 259 -24.97 13.31 -16.07
C PRO A 259 -23.84 12.26 -16.19
N LEU A 260 -23.85 11.27 -15.31
CA LEU A 260 -22.92 10.14 -15.35
C LEU A 260 -23.32 9.13 -16.44
N ALA A 261 -24.63 9.02 -16.71
CA ALA A 261 -25.20 8.18 -17.75
C ALA A 261 -26.33 8.91 -18.47
N ALA A 262 -26.62 8.52 -19.72
CA ALA A 262 -27.72 9.09 -20.48
C ALA A 262 -29.06 8.89 -19.74
N ASN A 263 -29.89 9.93 -19.61
CA ASN A 263 -31.16 9.90 -18.86
C ASN A 263 -32.29 9.08 -19.54
N THR A 264 -31.94 8.09 -20.35
CA THR A 264 -32.85 7.31 -21.20
C THR A 264 -33.60 6.21 -20.44
N SER A 265 -33.05 5.70 -19.32
CA SER A 265 -33.65 4.60 -18.55
C SER A 265 -33.79 4.93 -17.07
N ARG A 266 -34.72 4.24 -16.37
CA ARG A 266 -34.88 4.38 -14.91
C ARG A 266 -33.58 4.03 -14.16
N ALA A 267 -32.86 3.01 -14.63
CA ALA A 267 -31.57 2.60 -14.08
C ALA A 267 -30.50 3.69 -14.25
N ASN A 268 -30.41 4.32 -15.43
CA ASN A 268 -29.45 5.40 -15.66
C ASN A 268 -29.79 6.65 -14.85
N ARG A 269 -31.08 6.98 -14.74
CA ARG A 269 -31.53 8.08 -13.87
C ARG A 269 -31.14 7.83 -12.41
N ALA A 270 -31.26 6.59 -11.92
CA ALA A 270 -30.79 6.23 -10.57
C ALA A 270 -29.29 6.47 -10.37
N LYS A 271 -28.46 6.19 -11.38
CA LYS A 271 -27.02 6.50 -11.35
C LYS A 271 -26.74 8.00 -11.33
N ASN A 272 -27.56 8.81 -11.99
CA ASN A 272 -27.38 10.27 -12.03
C ASN A 272 -27.74 10.95 -10.71
N ARG A 273 -28.74 10.42 -10.00
CA ARG A 273 -29.11 10.87 -8.65
C ARG A 273 -28.05 10.45 -7.64
N ARG A 274 -27.04 11.32 -7.46
CA ARG A 274 -25.86 11.02 -6.64
C ARG A 274 -25.31 12.26 -5.97
N VAL A 275 -24.49 12.04 -4.96
CA VAL A 275 -23.53 13.01 -4.42
C VAL A 275 -22.14 12.45 -4.61
N SER A 276 -21.28 13.17 -5.31
CA SER A 276 -19.86 12.86 -5.38
C SER A 276 -19.20 13.42 -4.12
N VAL A 277 -18.53 12.54 -3.37
CA VAL A 277 -17.76 12.90 -2.18
C VAL A 277 -16.29 12.80 -2.55
N ARG A 278 -15.53 13.84 -2.25
CA ARG A 278 -14.08 13.89 -2.48
C ARG A 278 -13.36 14.33 -1.22
N LEU A 279 -12.35 13.55 -0.80
CA LEU A 279 -11.51 13.84 0.34
C LEU A 279 -10.20 14.49 -0.15
N GLU A 280 -9.76 15.54 0.53
CA GLU A 280 -8.54 16.28 0.17
C GLU A 280 -7.65 16.52 1.39
N ARG A 281 -6.34 16.63 1.11
CA ARG A 281 -5.33 17.09 2.06
C ARG A 281 -5.00 18.53 1.74
N LEU A 282 -5.54 19.46 2.52
CA LEU A 282 -5.16 20.86 2.42
C LEU A 282 -4.03 21.16 3.40
N PRO A 283 -3.01 21.95 3.01
CA PRO A 283 -2.01 22.41 3.95
C PRO A 283 -2.70 23.21 5.06
N VAL A 284 -2.51 22.78 6.32
CA VAL A 284 -3.00 23.54 7.46
C VAL A 284 -2.17 24.82 7.51
N PRO A 285 -2.77 26.02 7.43
CA PRO A 285 -2.01 27.25 7.53
C PRO A 285 -1.31 27.27 8.88
N GLU A 286 0.02 27.35 8.86
CA GLU A 286 0.84 27.47 10.06
C GLU A 286 0.36 28.69 10.85
N LYS A 287 -0.06 28.46 12.09
CA LYS A 287 -0.58 29.51 12.97
C LYS A 287 0.53 30.54 13.11
N ALA A 288 0.34 31.74 12.53
CA ALA A 288 1.34 32.81 12.53
C ALA A 288 1.93 32.96 13.94
N ALA A 289 3.24 32.74 14.05
CA ALA A 289 3.96 32.94 15.31
C ALA A 289 3.67 34.37 15.81
N PRO A 290 3.42 34.56 17.12
CA PRO A 290 3.23 35.91 17.65
C PRO A 290 4.48 36.73 17.33
N SER A 291 4.29 37.79 16.55
CA SER A 291 5.32 38.79 16.27
C SER A 291 5.86 39.30 17.60
N VAL A 292 7.11 38.96 17.91
CA VAL A 292 7.82 39.52 19.05
C VAL A 292 7.88 41.03 18.83
N GLY A 293 7.14 41.77 19.64
CA GLY A 293 7.14 43.23 19.61
C GLY A 293 8.54 43.73 19.90
N VAL A 294 9.17 44.37 18.92
CA VAL A 294 10.43 45.07 19.10
C VAL A 294 10.14 46.30 19.95
N SER A 295 10.43 46.22 21.25
CA SER A 295 10.46 47.38 22.13
C SER A 295 11.66 48.26 21.75
N ASN A 296 11.36 49.45 21.25
CA ASN A 296 12.34 50.46 20.85
C ASN A 296 12.91 51.13 22.11
N PRO A 297 14.24 51.13 22.38
CA PRO A 297 14.78 51.88 23.49
C PRO A 297 14.98 53.33 23.05
N ALA A 298 13.97 54.16 23.29
CA ALA A 298 14.12 55.60 23.25
C ALA A 298 14.55 56.12 24.64
N ALA A 299 15.63 56.90 24.63
CA ALA A 299 16.00 57.94 25.59
C ALA A 299 16.34 57.55 27.03
N ILE A 300 17.63 57.60 27.37
CA ILE A 300 18.09 58.31 28.58
C ILE A 300 19.34 59.12 28.22
N SER A 301 19.27 60.36 28.71
CA SER A 301 20.17 61.51 28.64
C SER A 301 21.54 61.28 29.25
#